data_AF-A0A958L839-F1
#
_entry.id   AF-A0A958L839-F1
#
_cell.length_a   1.000
_cell.length_b   1.000
_cell.length_c   1.000
_cell.angle_alpha   90.00
_cell.angle_beta   90.00
_cell.angle_gamma   90.00
#
_symmetry.space_group_name_H-M   'P 1'
#
loop_
_entity.id
_entity.type
_entity.pdbx_description
1 polymer ?
#
loop_
_entity_poly.entity_id
_entity_poly.type
_entity_poly.pdbx_seq_one_letter_code
_entity_poly.pdbx_strand_id
1 'polypeptide(L)'
;MNQWITGNTGTKRLTLLNDKFKSVCLDRINKETSTEYPVYTPFMSLGEGREKLPKPLLEQKSLLVKDNEYLKYLCDFYTPPANNFLGERNTVEFGFEQSKEDTFERALDLFSSSNSFVVAVFENIVKNIIPMKTIDSEVRKEGVGNSNRESIGALYLSAPSAEPRHIQLAINIAHEVGHQALMLYQTSDSIIHPAELTRNVYSAVRKTDRPAIQSFHALVALVYMRDF
;
A
#
# COMPACT_ATOMS: atom_id res chain seq x y z
N MET A 1 3.47 3.94 -28.35
CA MET A 1 2.96 5.06 -27.54
C MET A 1 3.64 4.98 -26.17
N ASN A 2 4.30 6.04 -25.70
CA ASN A 2 5.02 6.02 -24.41
C ASN A 2 4.03 6.22 -23.25
N GLN A 3 3.53 5.13 -22.69
CA GLN A 3 2.68 5.17 -21.50
C GLN A 3 3.53 5.50 -20.27
N TRP A 4 3.06 6.45 -19.45
CA TRP A 4 3.76 6.88 -18.25
C TRP A 4 3.41 6.03 -17.03
N ILE A 5 2.16 5.57 -16.88
CA ILE A 5 1.67 4.91 -15.66
C ILE A 5 1.48 3.39 -15.83
N THR A 6 1.28 2.93 -17.07
CA THR A 6 0.87 1.56 -17.40
C THR A 6 1.84 0.87 -18.37
N GLY A 7 1.75 -0.45 -18.43
CA GLY A 7 2.54 -1.29 -19.34
C GLY A 7 4.05 -1.21 -19.08
N ASN A 8 4.82 -1.89 -19.92
CA ASN A 8 6.27 -2.08 -19.71
C ASN A 8 7.05 -0.77 -19.56
N THR A 9 6.69 0.28 -20.31
CA THR A 9 7.36 1.58 -20.21
C THR A 9 7.04 2.28 -18.89
N GLY A 10 5.79 2.22 -18.42
CA GLY A 10 5.39 2.73 -17.11
C GLY A 10 6.09 1.98 -15.98
N THR A 11 6.14 0.65 -16.06
CA THR A 11 6.86 -0.19 -15.08
C THR A 11 8.33 0.20 -14.96
N LYS A 12 9.06 0.33 -16.09
CA LYS A 12 10.48 0.72 -16.07
C LYS A 12 10.73 2.06 -15.40
N ARG A 13 9.87 3.05 -15.66
CA ARG A 13 9.98 4.38 -15.06
C ARG A 13 9.71 4.32 -13.56
N LEU A 14 8.67 3.59 -13.18
CA LEU A 14 8.30 3.41 -11.80
C LEU A 14 9.39 2.69 -11.00
N THR A 15 10.05 1.69 -11.58
CA THR A 15 11.23 1.05 -10.99
C THR A 15 12.34 2.08 -10.71
N LEU A 16 12.71 2.90 -11.69
CA LEU A 16 13.74 3.93 -11.52
C LEU A 16 13.38 4.95 -10.43
N LEU A 17 12.12 5.40 -10.41
CA LEU A 17 11.61 6.32 -9.38
C LEU A 17 11.67 5.68 -8.00
N ASN A 18 11.25 4.43 -7.90
CA ASN A 18 11.24 3.68 -6.65
C ASN A 18 12.66 3.43 -6.12
N ASP A 19 13.62 3.09 -6.97
CA ASP A 19 15.01 2.88 -6.57
C ASP A 19 15.62 4.17 -6.02
N LYS A 20 15.37 5.30 -6.70
CA LYS A 20 15.81 6.61 -6.21
C LYS A 20 15.12 6.99 -4.90
N PHE A 21 13.82 6.74 -4.79
CA PHE A 21 13.05 6.99 -3.57
C PHE A 21 13.62 6.20 -2.38
N LYS A 22 13.84 4.90 -2.56
CA LYS A 22 14.43 4.02 -1.53
C LYS A 22 15.81 4.51 -1.10
N SER A 23 16.67 4.87 -2.04
CA SER A 23 18.00 5.42 -1.75
C SER A 23 17.90 6.67 -0.88
N VAL A 24 17.04 7.63 -1.25
CA VAL A 24 16.84 8.85 -0.48
C VAL A 24 16.34 8.53 0.93
N CYS A 25 15.35 7.64 1.08
CA CYS A 25 14.86 7.25 2.40
C CYS A 25 15.94 6.57 3.26
N LEU A 26 16.74 5.69 2.66
CA LEU A 26 17.85 5.00 3.33
C LEU A 26 18.93 5.97 3.81
N ASP A 27 19.42 6.83 2.92
CA ASP A 27 20.45 7.82 3.25
C ASP A 27 19.98 8.72 4.40
N ARG A 28 18.70 9.10 4.35
CA ARG A 28 18.07 9.97 5.34
C ARG A 28 17.96 9.30 6.71
N ILE A 29 17.50 8.05 6.79
CA ILE A 29 17.38 7.33 8.08
C ILE A 29 18.76 6.99 8.66
N ASN A 30 19.69 6.53 7.83
CA ASN A 30 21.06 6.19 8.25
C ASN A 30 21.78 7.40 8.85
N LYS A 31 21.61 8.57 8.23
CA LYS A 31 22.15 9.83 8.74
C LYS A 31 21.55 10.23 10.09
N GLU A 32 20.24 10.04 10.28
CA GLU A 32 19.56 10.48 11.50
C GLU A 32 19.77 9.53 12.68
N THR A 33 19.75 8.23 12.45
CA THR A 33 19.95 7.24 13.52
C THR A 33 21.43 6.88 13.73
N SER A 34 22.35 7.47 12.95
CA SER A 34 23.78 7.10 12.92
C SER A 34 23.98 5.58 12.81
N THR A 35 23.17 4.96 11.95
CA THR A 35 23.15 3.50 11.70
C THR A 35 23.36 3.25 10.21
N GLU A 36 23.75 2.04 9.84
CA GLU A 36 23.91 1.63 8.44
C GLU A 36 22.91 0.52 8.10
N TYR A 37 21.63 0.88 7.96
CA TYR A 37 20.64 -0.05 7.45
C TYR A 37 20.96 -0.39 5.99
N PRO A 38 21.08 -1.69 5.63
CA PRO A 38 21.49 -2.10 4.29
C PRO A 38 20.34 -2.12 3.28
N VAL A 39 19.09 -2.13 3.75
CA VAL A 39 17.90 -2.36 2.94
C VAL A 39 16.76 -1.46 3.38
N TYR A 40 16.04 -0.92 2.40
CA TYR A 40 14.86 -0.09 2.63
C TYR A 40 13.70 -0.93 3.21
N THR A 41 13.06 -0.42 4.27
CA THR A 41 11.76 -0.91 4.73
C THR A 41 10.68 0.16 4.50
N PRO A 42 9.40 -0.22 4.29
CA PRO A 42 8.34 0.74 4.03
C PRO A 42 8.28 1.90 5.03
N PHE A 43 8.51 1.64 6.32
CA PHE A 43 8.42 2.65 7.37
C PHE A 43 9.49 3.75 7.28
N MET A 44 10.56 3.53 6.50
CA MET A 44 11.55 4.58 6.21
C MET A 44 10.97 5.71 5.33
N SER A 45 9.80 5.53 4.72
CA SER A 45 9.10 6.61 4.01
C SER A 45 8.46 7.64 4.93
N LEU A 46 8.23 7.31 6.21
CA LEU A 46 7.58 8.18 7.18
C LEU A 46 8.23 9.57 7.18
N GLY A 47 7.41 10.62 7.04
CA GLY A 47 7.90 12.00 6.93
C GLY A 47 8.40 12.57 8.26
N GLU A 48 7.58 12.42 9.31
CA GLU A 48 7.78 12.99 10.64
C GLU A 48 7.65 11.90 11.72
N GLY A 49 8.32 12.04 12.86
CA GLY A 49 8.24 11.08 13.98
C GLY A 49 9.03 9.78 13.78
N ARG A 50 9.79 9.70 12.69
CA ARG A 50 10.66 8.58 12.28
C ARG A 50 11.80 8.27 13.23
N GLU A 51 12.29 9.27 13.97
CA GLU A 51 13.27 9.10 15.03
C GLU A 51 12.76 8.23 16.19
N LYS A 52 11.44 8.06 16.28
CA LYS A 52 10.78 7.21 17.28
C LYS A 52 10.43 5.83 16.74
N LEU A 53 10.72 5.54 15.45
CA LEU A 53 10.39 4.24 14.87
C LEU A 53 11.13 3.13 15.65
N PRO A 54 10.42 2.14 16.18
CA PRO A 54 11.03 1.03 16.88
C PRO A 54 11.83 0.20 15.87
N LYS A 55 13.00 -0.29 16.31
CA LYS A 55 13.93 -1.06 15.49
C LYS A 55 13.25 -2.19 14.69
N PRO A 56 12.28 -2.96 15.21
CA PRO A 56 11.57 -3.97 14.42
C PRO A 56 10.92 -3.47 13.13
N LEU A 57 10.44 -2.21 13.06
CA LEU A 57 9.85 -1.62 11.84
C LEU A 57 10.91 -1.23 10.79
N LEU A 58 12.18 -1.16 11.20
CA LEU A 58 13.34 -0.87 10.34
C LEU A 58 14.06 -2.14 9.89
N GLU A 59 13.59 -3.32 10.33
CA GLU A 59 14.12 -4.62 9.91
C GLU A 59 13.33 -5.18 8.73
N GLN A 60 14.05 -5.80 7.80
CA GLN A 60 13.41 -6.44 6.65
C GLN A 60 12.56 -7.63 7.12
N LYS A 61 11.29 -7.65 6.69
CA LYS A 61 10.36 -8.76 6.91
C LYS A 61 10.05 -9.49 5.61
N SER A 62 9.44 -10.67 5.73
CA SER A 62 8.87 -11.40 4.59
C SER A 62 7.80 -10.57 3.88
N LEU A 63 7.53 -10.92 2.60
CA LEU A 63 6.48 -10.29 1.82
C LEU A 63 5.14 -10.34 2.58
N LEU A 64 4.70 -11.52 3.03
CA LEU A 64 3.56 -11.62 3.94
C LEU A 64 4.05 -11.58 5.39
N VAL A 65 3.67 -10.56 6.14
CA VAL A 65 4.15 -10.35 7.52
C VAL A 65 3.30 -11.17 8.49
N LYS A 66 3.96 -12.15 9.15
CA LYS A 66 3.34 -13.06 10.15
C LYS A 66 3.88 -12.82 11.58
N ASP A 67 4.78 -11.85 11.75
CA ASP A 67 5.46 -11.55 13.02
C ASP A 67 4.57 -10.69 13.93
N ASN A 68 4.01 -11.30 14.98
CA ASN A 68 3.11 -10.61 15.92
C ASN A 68 3.80 -9.50 16.73
N GLU A 69 5.11 -9.59 16.99
CA GLU A 69 5.84 -8.54 17.71
C GLU A 69 5.94 -7.29 16.82
N TYR A 70 6.30 -7.48 15.56
CA TYR A 70 6.29 -6.42 14.55
C TYR A 70 4.90 -5.78 14.40
N LEU A 71 3.85 -6.60 14.29
CA LEU A 71 2.48 -6.11 14.11
C LEU A 71 2.00 -5.29 15.32
N LYS A 72 2.47 -5.62 16.54
CA LYS A 72 2.17 -4.83 17.74
C LYS A 72 2.76 -3.42 17.67
N TYR A 73 4.02 -3.28 17.26
CA TYR A 73 4.64 -1.96 17.07
C TYR A 73 3.96 -1.15 15.98
N LEU A 74 3.48 -1.82 14.94
CA LEU A 74 2.83 -1.18 13.81
C LEU A 74 1.54 -0.45 14.19
N CYS A 75 0.79 -0.97 15.18
CA CYS A 75 -0.43 -0.32 15.69
C CYS A 75 -0.21 1.15 16.06
N ASP A 76 0.96 1.47 16.62
CA ASP A 76 1.27 2.82 17.14
C ASP A 76 1.62 3.82 16.03
N PHE A 77 2.00 3.34 14.85
CA PHE A 77 2.44 4.16 13.71
C PHE A 77 1.48 4.12 12.52
N TYR A 78 0.52 3.21 12.55
CA TYR A 78 -0.47 3.11 11.50
C TYR A 78 -1.51 4.23 11.61
N THR A 79 -1.61 5.02 10.54
CA THR A 79 -2.71 5.98 10.37
C THR A 79 -3.80 5.34 9.52
N PRO A 80 -4.93 4.92 10.11
CA PRO A 80 -6.04 4.41 9.33
C PRO A 80 -6.69 5.54 8.51
N PRO A 81 -7.36 5.24 7.38
CA PRO A 81 -8.21 6.21 6.69
C PRO A 81 -9.25 6.81 7.63
N ALA A 82 -9.68 8.06 7.40
CA ALA A 82 -10.64 8.77 8.25
C ALA A 82 -11.95 8.01 8.53
N ASN A 83 -12.33 7.07 7.66
CA ASN A 83 -13.54 6.26 7.78
C ASN A 83 -13.38 5.04 8.71
N ASN A 84 -12.19 4.80 9.25
CA ASN A 84 -11.87 3.66 10.11
C ASN A 84 -11.67 4.09 11.58
N PHE A 85 -12.21 5.25 11.96
CA PHE A 85 -12.33 5.68 13.34
C PHE A 85 -13.79 5.65 13.78
N LEU A 86 -14.06 5.05 14.95
CA LEU A 86 -15.36 5.09 15.61
C LEU A 86 -15.20 5.87 16.92
N GLY A 87 -15.54 7.16 16.89
CA GLY A 87 -15.14 8.10 17.93
C GLY A 87 -13.61 8.25 17.94
N GLU A 88 -12.97 7.91 19.06
CA GLU A 88 -11.51 7.96 19.22
C GLU A 88 -10.82 6.60 18.97
N ARG A 89 -11.57 5.55 18.60
CA ARG A 89 -11.03 4.19 18.46
C ARG A 89 -10.71 3.83 17.02
N ASN A 90 -9.50 3.34 16.78
CA ASN A 90 -9.11 2.71 15.52
C ASN A 90 -9.87 1.38 15.36
N THR A 91 -10.55 1.18 14.22
CA THR A 91 -11.33 -0.04 13.93
C THR A 91 -10.51 -1.13 13.24
N VAL A 92 -9.21 -0.89 13.06
CA VAL A 92 -8.25 -1.82 12.47
C VAL A 92 -7.37 -2.42 13.57
N GLU A 93 -7.34 -3.74 13.62
CA GLU A 93 -6.39 -4.53 14.40
C GLU A 93 -5.44 -5.26 13.44
N PHE A 94 -4.22 -5.53 13.89
CA PHE A 94 -3.23 -6.27 13.10
C PHE A 94 -3.07 -7.68 13.64
N GLY A 95 -3.11 -8.67 12.76
CA GLY A 95 -2.99 -10.06 13.16
C GLY A 95 -3.21 -11.04 12.01
N PHE A 96 -2.42 -12.12 12.03
CA PHE A 96 -2.51 -13.22 11.08
C PHE A 96 -3.09 -14.44 11.81
N GLU A 97 -4.39 -14.43 12.09
CA GLU A 97 -5.03 -15.60 12.70
C GLU A 97 -4.96 -16.81 11.74
N GLN A 98 -4.70 -18.00 12.29
CA GLN A 98 -4.35 -19.25 11.58
C GLN A 98 -5.35 -19.75 10.52
N SER A 99 -6.54 -19.13 10.40
CA SER A 99 -7.58 -19.55 9.46
C SER A 99 -7.55 -18.82 8.10
N LYS A 100 -6.71 -17.79 7.93
CA LYS A 100 -6.72 -16.90 6.75
C LYS A 100 -5.46 -16.99 5.87
N GLU A 101 -4.46 -17.76 6.30
CA GLU A 101 -3.18 -17.94 5.60
C GLU A 101 -3.36 -18.48 4.18
N ASP A 102 -4.11 -19.58 4.02
CA ASP A 102 -4.42 -20.19 2.72
C ASP A 102 -5.06 -19.18 1.75
N THR A 103 -5.89 -18.26 2.26
CA THR A 103 -6.53 -17.24 1.41
C THR A 103 -5.50 -16.25 0.85
N PHE A 104 -4.54 -15.81 1.67
CA PHE A 104 -3.47 -14.92 1.23
C PHE A 104 -2.52 -15.62 0.27
N GLU A 105 -2.12 -16.85 0.57
CA GLU A 105 -1.21 -17.63 -0.27
C GLU A 105 -1.83 -17.90 -1.64
N ARG A 106 -3.07 -18.39 -1.69
CA ARG A 106 -3.79 -18.59 -2.96
C ARG A 106 -4.02 -17.30 -3.73
N ALA A 107 -4.26 -16.18 -3.05
CA ALA A 107 -4.41 -14.88 -3.70
C ALA A 107 -3.09 -14.42 -4.31
N LEU A 108 -1.97 -14.61 -3.61
CA LEU A 108 -0.63 -14.28 -4.10
C LEU A 108 -0.21 -15.16 -5.26
N ASP A 109 -0.51 -16.46 -5.21
CA ASP A 109 -0.24 -17.39 -6.30
C ASP A 109 -1.04 -17.02 -7.55
N LEU A 110 -2.34 -16.75 -7.37
CA LEU A 110 -3.20 -16.28 -8.46
C LEU A 110 -2.70 -14.95 -9.03
N PHE A 111 -2.34 -14.00 -8.16
CA PHE A 111 -1.85 -12.69 -8.57
C PHE A 111 -0.55 -12.79 -9.37
N SER A 112 0.44 -13.49 -8.81
CA SER A 112 1.81 -13.59 -9.35
C SER A 112 1.90 -14.48 -10.59
N SER A 113 0.95 -15.41 -10.78
CA SER A 113 0.89 -16.23 -11.99
C SER A 113 0.29 -15.50 -13.20
N SER A 114 -0.24 -14.30 -13.03
CA SER A 114 -0.74 -13.50 -14.16
C SER A 114 0.42 -12.92 -14.99
N ASN A 115 0.26 -12.88 -16.31
CA ASN A 115 1.23 -12.25 -17.22
C ASN A 115 1.05 -10.72 -17.31
N SER A 116 0.53 -10.09 -16.24
CA SER A 116 0.23 -8.67 -16.21
C SER A 116 1.46 -7.81 -15.86
N PHE A 117 1.56 -6.61 -16.44
CA PHE A 117 2.57 -5.63 -16.02
C PHE A 117 2.40 -5.22 -14.54
N VAL A 118 1.19 -5.39 -13.99
CA VAL A 118 0.86 -5.09 -12.60
C VAL A 118 1.67 -5.96 -11.64
N VAL A 119 1.94 -7.23 -12.00
CA VAL A 119 2.80 -8.12 -11.22
C VAL A 119 4.23 -7.59 -11.18
N ALA A 120 4.76 -7.16 -12.33
CA ALA A 120 6.10 -6.57 -12.38
C ALA A 120 6.16 -5.28 -11.52
N VAL A 121 5.10 -4.46 -11.50
CA VAL A 121 5.04 -3.29 -10.62
C VAL A 121 5.01 -3.69 -9.14
N PHE A 122 4.21 -4.70 -8.79
CA PHE A 122 4.13 -5.26 -7.44
C PHE A 122 5.50 -5.73 -6.94
N GLU A 123 6.21 -6.56 -7.71
CA GLU A 123 7.52 -7.10 -7.34
C GLU A 123 8.58 -6.00 -7.08
N ASN A 124 8.47 -4.89 -7.81
CA ASN A 124 9.40 -3.77 -7.67
C ASN A 124 9.10 -2.93 -6.42
N ILE A 125 7.82 -2.65 -6.15
CA ILE A 125 7.40 -1.69 -5.11
C ILE A 125 7.11 -2.36 -3.79
N VAL A 126 6.29 -3.41 -3.80
CA VAL A 126 5.74 -3.98 -2.58
C VAL A 126 6.82 -4.78 -1.87
N LYS A 127 7.01 -4.46 -0.60
CA LYS A 127 7.93 -5.14 0.31
C LYS A 127 7.20 -5.92 1.38
N ASN A 128 6.04 -5.41 1.82
CA ASN A 128 5.24 -6.06 2.84
C ASN A 128 3.75 -6.03 2.48
N ILE A 129 3.08 -7.12 2.83
CA ILE A 129 1.64 -7.28 2.94
C ILE A 129 1.38 -7.51 4.42
N ILE A 130 0.60 -6.62 4.99
CA ILE A 130 0.35 -6.50 6.41
C ILE A 130 -1.10 -6.87 6.65
N PRO A 131 -1.36 -8.04 7.27
CA PRO A 131 -2.69 -8.55 7.46
C PRO A 131 -3.44 -7.70 8.50
N MET A 132 -4.62 -7.26 8.11
CA MET A 132 -5.55 -6.51 8.94
C MET A 132 -6.76 -7.36 9.32
N LYS A 133 -7.22 -7.14 10.55
CA LYS A 133 -8.57 -7.48 10.99
C LYS A 133 -9.32 -6.18 11.19
N THR A 134 -10.53 -6.15 10.67
CA THR A 134 -11.44 -5.00 10.79
C THR A 134 -12.66 -5.49 11.56
N ILE A 135 -13.19 -4.68 12.48
CA ILE A 135 -14.31 -5.08 13.34
C ILE A 135 -15.53 -5.51 12.49
N ASP A 136 -15.97 -6.76 12.65
CA ASP A 136 -16.82 -7.54 11.72
C ASP A 136 -18.21 -6.97 11.38
N SER A 137 -18.62 -5.82 11.93
CA SER A 137 -19.94 -5.21 11.70
C SER A 137 -19.98 -4.12 10.63
N GLU A 138 -18.84 -3.56 10.19
CA GLU A 138 -18.82 -2.37 9.30
C GLU A 138 -17.97 -2.54 8.03
N VAL A 139 -17.57 -3.76 7.73
CA VAL A 139 -16.55 -4.05 6.70
C VAL A 139 -17.23 -4.51 5.43
N ARG A 140 -16.70 -4.04 4.29
CA ARG A 140 -17.05 -4.59 2.98
C ARG A 140 -16.75 -6.09 2.95
N LYS A 141 -17.69 -6.89 2.45
CA LYS A 141 -17.52 -8.34 2.39
C LYS A 141 -16.34 -8.72 1.48
N GLU A 142 -16.02 -7.87 0.52
CA GLU A 142 -14.90 -7.97 -0.41
C GLU A 142 -13.53 -7.72 0.25
N GLY A 143 -13.48 -7.44 1.56
CA GLY A 143 -12.27 -7.06 2.26
C GLY A 143 -11.96 -5.57 2.11
N VAL A 144 -10.95 -5.11 2.86
CA VAL A 144 -10.51 -3.72 2.90
C VAL A 144 -9.01 -3.68 2.64
N GLY A 145 -8.61 -2.82 1.70
CA GLY A 145 -7.23 -2.45 1.46
C GLY A 145 -6.93 -1.04 1.96
N ASN A 146 -5.68 -0.81 2.33
CA ASN A 146 -5.15 0.52 2.55
C ASN A 146 -3.67 0.60 2.12
N SER A 147 -3.30 1.75 1.60
CA SER A 147 -1.95 2.16 1.22
C SER A 147 -1.80 3.64 1.55
N ASN A 148 -0.70 4.01 2.19
CA ASN A 148 -0.47 5.39 2.63
C ASN A 148 0.96 5.86 2.32
N ARG A 149 1.20 7.17 2.44
CA ARG A 149 2.49 7.78 2.08
C ARG A 149 3.56 7.55 3.13
N GLU A 150 3.12 7.23 4.35
CA GLU A 150 3.94 7.00 5.52
C GLU A 150 4.62 5.62 5.48
N SER A 151 4.12 4.69 4.65
CA SER A 151 4.64 3.34 4.49
C SER A 151 4.60 2.85 3.03
N ILE A 152 5.27 3.58 2.13
CA ILE A 152 5.34 3.23 0.71
C ILE A 152 5.98 1.83 0.54
N GLY A 153 5.30 0.96 -0.21
CA GLY A 153 5.67 -0.45 -0.34
C GLY A 153 5.04 -1.39 0.71
N ALA A 154 4.25 -0.90 1.65
CA ALA A 154 3.39 -1.71 2.51
C ALA A 154 1.94 -1.72 2.00
N LEU A 155 1.37 -2.92 1.79
CA LEU A 155 -0.06 -3.10 1.53
C LEU A 155 -0.73 -3.58 2.79
N TYR A 156 -1.72 -2.85 3.29
CA TYR A 156 -2.52 -3.31 4.42
C TYR A 156 -3.79 -3.95 3.89
N LEU A 157 -4.02 -5.23 4.16
CA LEU A 157 -5.13 -5.97 3.56
C LEU A 157 -5.88 -6.79 4.61
N SER A 158 -7.20 -6.70 4.62
CA SER A 158 -8.04 -7.64 5.36
C SER A 158 -8.52 -8.78 4.45
N ALA A 159 -8.57 -9.98 5.02
CA ALA A 159 -9.09 -11.13 4.29
C ALA A 159 -10.60 -10.93 4.01
N PRO A 160 -11.05 -11.10 2.75
CA PRO A 160 -12.46 -11.01 2.40
C PRO A 160 -13.28 -12.11 3.06
N SER A 161 -14.56 -11.82 3.31
CA SER A 161 -15.56 -12.80 3.72
C SER A 161 -16.46 -13.23 2.55
N ALA A 162 -16.51 -12.46 1.46
CA ALA A 162 -17.19 -12.81 0.22
C ALA A 162 -16.39 -13.85 -0.59
N GLU A 163 -17.09 -14.87 -1.09
CA GLU A 163 -16.51 -15.83 -2.01
C GLU A 163 -16.55 -15.34 -3.47
N PRO A 164 -15.56 -15.72 -4.31
CA PRO A 164 -14.36 -16.48 -3.97
C PRO A 164 -13.27 -15.60 -3.31
N ARG A 165 -12.90 -15.90 -2.05
CA ARG A 165 -12.08 -15.01 -1.20
C ARG A 165 -10.72 -14.67 -1.82
N HIS A 166 -9.99 -15.66 -2.30
CA HIS A 166 -8.65 -15.47 -2.86
C HIS A 166 -8.65 -14.58 -4.12
N ILE A 167 -9.71 -14.63 -4.93
CA ILE A 167 -9.85 -13.76 -6.11
C ILE A 167 -10.13 -12.32 -5.67
N GLN A 168 -11.03 -12.12 -4.71
CA GLN A 168 -11.32 -10.79 -4.16
C GLN A 168 -10.05 -10.17 -3.55
N LEU A 169 -9.26 -10.96 -2.84
CA LEU A 169 -8.01 -10.52 -2.26
C LEU A 169 -6.95 -10.21 -3.34
N ALA A 170 -6.85 -11.01 -4.40
CA ALA A 170 -5.94 -10.72 -5.52
C ALA A 170 -6.30 -9.41 -6.23
N ILE A 171 -7.60 -9.13 -6.40
CA ILE A 171 -8.09 -7.85 -6.93
C ILE A 171 -7.74 -6.70 -5.98
N ASN A 172 -7.88 -6.88 -4.66
CA ASN A 172 -7.46 -5.88 -3.68
C ASN A 172 -5.95 -5.63 -3.73
N ILE A 173 -5.12 -6.66 -3.95
CA ILE A 173 -3.67 -6.48 -4.17
C ILE A 173 -3.44 -5.59 -5.39
N ALA A 174 -4.06 -5.87 -6.53
CA ALA A 174 -3.94 -5.05 -7.74
C ALA A 174 -4.36 -3.59 -7.50
N HIS A 175 -5.46 -3.39 -6.76
CA HIS A 175 -5.96 -2.07 -6.38
C HIS A 175 -4.91 -1.28 -5.59
N GLU A 176 -4.37 -1.88 -4.53
CA GLU A 176 -3.42 -1.24 -3.64
C GLU A 176 -2.06 -1.02 -4.30
N VAL A 177 -1.63 -1.91 -5.21
CA VAL A 177 -0.44 -1.69 -6.06
C VAL A 177 -0.61 -0.43 -6.91
N GLY A 178 -1.81 -0.19 -7.46
CA GLY A 178 -2.11 1.04 -8.18
C GLY A 178 -1.97 2.30 -7.30
N HIS A 179 -2.38 2.23 -6.02
CA HIS A 179 -2.16 3.31 -5.06
C HIS A 179 -0.67 3.55 -4.77
N GLN A 180 0.10 2.49 -4.53
CA GLN A 180 1.55 2.58 -4.31
C GLN A 180 2.28 3.19 -5.51
N ALA A 181 1.95 2.74 -6.72
CA ALA A 181 2.49 3.27 -7.97
C ALA A 181 2.25 4.78 -8.09
N LEU A 182 1.03 5.21 -7.83
CA LEU A 182 0.67 6.62 -7.91
C LEU A 182 1.34 7.47 -6.84
N MET A 183 1.46 6.97 -5.61
CA MET A 183 2.19 7.68 -4.56
C MET A 183 3.65 7.94 -4.95
N LEU A 184 4.32 6.95 -5.53
CA LEU A 184 5.69 7.10 -6.05
C LEU A 184 5.79 8.08 -7.21
N TYR A 185 4.82 8.10 -8.12
CA TYR A 185 4.80 9.12 -9.17
C TYR A 185 4.67 10.53 -8.57
N GLN A 186 3.74 10.71 -7.64
CA GLN A 186 3.46 11.98 -6.99
C GLN A 186 4.63 12.48 -6.10
N THR A 187 5.52 11.60 -5.61
CA THR A 187 6.74 12.03 -4.91
C THR A 187 7.81 12.56 -5.86
N SER A 188 7.80 12.14 -7.12
CA SER A 188 8.80 12.54 -8.12
C SER A 188 8.42 13.81 -8.89
N ASP A 189 7.15 13.93 -9.25
CA ASP A 189 6.59 15.07 -9.95
C ASP A 189 5.14 15.26 -9.47
N SER A 190 4.75 16.51 -9.27
CA SER A 190 3.41 16.83 -8.78
C SER A 190 2.41 16.73 -9.93
N ILE A 191 2.00 15.50 -10.28
CA ILE A 191 0.95 15.25 -11.30
C ILE A 191 -0.29 16.09 -11.01
N ILE A 192 -0.69 16.12 -9.74
CA ILE A 192 -1.62 17.12 -9.22
C ILE A 192 -0.81 18.12 -8.41
N HIS A 193 -0.94 19.40 -8.75
CA HIS A 193 -0.29 20.47 -8.00
C HIS A 193 -0.68 20.39 -6.52
N PRO A 194 0.24 20.52 -5.54
CA PRO A 194 -0.06 20.29 -4.13
C PRO A 194 -1.25 21.11 -3.59
N ALA A 195 -1.38 22.36 -4.04
CA ALA A 195 -2.50 23.24 -3.69
C ALA A 195 -3.87 22.73 -4.16
N GLU A 196 -3.92 21.85 -5.16
CA GLU A 196 -5.15 21.33 -5.76
C GLU A 196 -5.48 19.92 -5.24
N LEU A 197 -4.63 19.28 -4.43
CA LEU A 197 -4.84 17.89 -3.95
C LEU A 197 -6.14 17.73 -3.17
N THR A 198 -6.51 18.75 -2.39
CA THR A 198 -7.70 18.77 -1.52
C THR A 198 -8.94 19.32 -2.23
N ARG A 199 -8.79 19.88 -3.45
CA ARG A 199 -9.92 20.41 -4.21
C ARG A 199 -10.86 19.27 -4.57
N ASN A 200 -12.14 19.46 -4.31
CA ASN A 200 -13.14 18.49 -4.70
C ASN A 200 -13.29 18.47 -6.24
N VAL A 201 -13.18 17.26 -6.80
CA VAL A 201 -13.45 16.96 -8.21
C VAL A 201 -14.38 15.77 -8.28
N TYR A 202 -15.19 15.72 -9.34
CA TYR A 202 -16.12 14.62 -9.55
C TYR A 202 -15.38 13.29 -9.72
N SER A 203 -15.71 12.31 -8.88
CA SER A 203 -15.25 10.93 -9.02
C SER A 203 -16.25 10.12 -9.81
N ALA A 204 -15.90 9.76 -11.05
CA ALA A 204 -16.72 8.86 -11.86
C ALA A 204 -16.90 7.46 -11.21
N VAL A 205 -15.97 7.06 -10.34
CA VAL A 205 -15.99 5.77 -9.64
C VAL A 205 -17.02 5.76 -8.50
N ARG A 206 -17.06 6.83 -7.71
CA ARG A 206 -17.99 6.95 -6.57
C ARG A 206 -19.27 7.70 -6.91
N LYS A 207 -19.33 8.30 -8.10
CA LYS A 207 -20.41 9.17 -8.58
C LYS A 207 -20.71 10.33 -7.61
N THR A 208 -19.66 10.88 -7.00
CA THR A 208 -19.73 11.99 -6.04
C THR A 208 -18.46 12.83 -6.11
N ASP A 209 -18.51 14.06 -5.60
CA ASP A 209 -17.35 14.94 -5.47
C ASP A 209 -16.47 14.50 -4.29
N ARG A 210 -15.16 14.44 -4.53
CA ARG A 210 -14.15 14.12 -3.50
C ARG A 210 -12.81 14.75 -3.85
N PRO A 211 -11.85 14.84 -2.91
CA PRO A 211 -10.56 15.44 -3.17
C PRO A 211 -9.88 14.87 -4.43
N ALA A 212 -9.25 15.74 -5.23
CA ALA A 212 -8.65 15.41 -6.53
C ALA A 212 -7.70 14.22 -6.46
N ILE A 213 -6.87 14.19 -5.41
CA ILE A 213 -5.95 13.07 -5.17
C ILE A 213 -6.70 11.75 -5.00
N GLN A 214 -7.80 11.75 -4.26
CA GLN A 214 -8.60 10.56 -4.07
C GLN A 214 -9.24 10.12 -5.39
N SER A 215 -9.81 11.04 -6.18
CA SER A 215 -10.39 10.71 -7.49
C SER A 215 -9.37 10.10 -8.45
N PHE A 216 -8.15 10.64 -8.48
CA PHE A 216 -7.08 10.13 -9.32
C PHE A 216 -6.54 8.78 -8.86
N HIS A 217 -6.40 8.58 -7.54
CA HIS A 217 -6.11 7.29 -6.92
C HIS A 217 -7.08 6.20 -7.35
N ALA A 218 -8.39 6.50 -7.35
CA ALA A 218 -9.40 5.52 -7.75
C ALA A 218 -9.31 5.15 -9.24
N LEU A 219 -8.99 6.11 -10.11
CA LEU A 219 -8.83 5.86 -11.55
C LEU A 219 -7.62 4.96 -11.83
N VAL A 220 -6.47 5.26 -11.23
CA VAL A 220 -5.25 4.44 -11.42
C VAL A 220 -5.47 3.03 -10.89
N ALA A 221 -6.04 2.89 -9.69
CA ALA A 221 -6.33 1.58 -9.12
C ALA A 221 -7.29 0.76 -10.01
N LEU A 222 -8.31 1.37 -10.62
CA LEU A 222 -9.19 0.68 -11.56
C LEU A 222 -8.47 0.19 -12.83
N VAL A 223 -7.54 0.98 -13.37
CA VAL A 223 -6.74 0.54 -14.53
C VAL A 223 -5.88 -0.67 -14.17
N TYR A 224 -5.27 -0.66 -12.98
CA TYR A 224 -4.50 -1.79 -12.48
C TYR A 224 -5.37 -3.02 -12.24
N MET A 225 -6.57 -2.86 -11.68
CA MET A 225 -7.53 -3.97 -11.51
C MET A 225 -8.03 -4.53 -12.84
N ARG A 226 -8.19 -3.70 -13.89
CA ARG A 226 -8.66 -4.13 -15.21
C ARG A 226 -7.57 -4.90 -15.98
N ASP A 227 -6.32 -4.47 -15.82
CA ASP A 227 -5.19 -5.03 -16.56
C ASP A 227 -4.50 -6.18 -15.82
N PHE A 228 -4.92 -6.47 -14.58
CA PHE A 228 -4.64 -7.72 -13.86
C PHE A 228 -5.62 -8.80 -14.32
#